data_AF-A0A355C5G4-F1
#
_entry.id   AF-A0A355C5G4-F1
#
_cell.length_a   1.000
_cell.length_b   1.000
_cell.length_c   1.000
_cell.angle_alpha   90.00
_cell.angle_beta   90.00
_cell.angle_gamma   90.00
#
_symmetry.space_group_name_H-M   'P 1'
#
loop_
_entity.id
_entity.type
_entity.pdbx_description
1 polymer ?
#
loop_
_entity_poly.entity_id
_entity_poly.type
_entity_poly.pdbx_seq_one_letter_code
_entity_poly.pdbx_strand_id
1 'polypeptide(L)' 'EHERREEAIQYVYEKYGRHRAALAATLICYRGRSAIRDVAKVFGFSEDRIAALSKTQHWWSKAVTEEDLRKLGLD' A
#
# COMPACT_ATOMS: atom_id res chain seq x y z
N GLU A 1 21.89 -9.77 -7.60
CA GLU A 1 21.11 -10.65 -6.68
C GLU A 1 19.76 -11.05 -7.26
N HIS A 2 18.94 -10.13 -7.80
CA HIS A 2 17.62 -10.47 -8.39
C HIS A 2 17.64 -11.42 -9.61
N GLU A 3 18.76 -11.53 -10.32
CA GLU A 3 18.88 -12.34 -11.54
C GLU A 3 18.65 -13.83 -11.29
N ARG A 4 18.89 -14.31 -10.06
CA ARG A 4 18.80 -15.74 -9.72
C ARG A 4 17.46 -16.15 -9.10
N ARG A 5 16.47 -15.26 -9.06
CA ARG A 5 15.14 -15.57 -8.51
C ARG A 5 14.50 -16.77 -9.20
N GLU A 6 14.64 -16.85 -10.52
CA GLU A 6 14.02 -17.92 -11.30
C GLU A 6 14.71 -19.28 -11.04
N GLU A 7 16.04 -19.30 -10.95
CA GLU A 7 16.80 -20.50 -10.58
C GLU A 7 16.35 -21.07 -9.23
N ALA A 8 16.17 -20.19 -8.22
CA ALA A 8 15.71 -20.59 -6.90
C ALA A 8 14.27 -21.16 -6.93
N ILE A 9 13.38 -20.56 -7.73
CA ILE A 9 12.01 -21.04 -7.89
C ILE A 9 12.00 -22.42 -8.56
N GLN A 10 12.77 -22.60 -9.64
CA GLN A 10 12.83 -23.89 -10.33
C GLN A 10 13.44 -24.98 -9.44
N TYR A 11 14.51 -24.67 -8.68
CA TYR A 11 15.09 -25.61 -7.71
C TYR A 11 14.04 -26.13 -6.71
N VAL A 12 13.18 -25.26 -6.18
CA VAL A 12 12.12 -25.66 -5.25
C VAL A 12 11.10 -26.57 -5.93
N TYR A 13 10.70 -26.25 -7.17
CA TYR A 13 9.79 -27.11 -7.93
C TYR A 13 10.39 -28.46 -8.29
N GLU A 14 11.67 -28.52 -8.67
CA GLU A 14 12.38 -29.76 -8.97
C GLU A 14 12.54 -30.63 -7.72
N LYS A 15 12.90 -30.01 -6.59
CA LYS A 15 13.15 -30.73 -5.33
C LYS A 15 11.89 -31.31 -4.69
N TYR A 16 10.77 -30.59 -4.73
CA TYR A 16 9.55 -30.98 -4.00
C TYR A 16 8.40 -31.42 -4.92
N GLY A 17 8.44 -31.08 -6.20
CA GLY A 17 7.40 -31.36 -7.18
C GLY A 17 6.25 -30.35 -7.13
N ARG A 18 5.58 -30.15 -8.28
CA ARG A 18 4.52 -29.14 -8.47
C ARG A 18 3.26 -29.36 -7.63
N HIS A 19 3.02 -30.59 -7.16
CA HIS A 19 1.88 -30.89 -6.28
C HIS A 19 2.13 -30.48 -4.82
N ARG A 20 3.39 -30.17 -4.46
CA ARG A 20 3.81 -29.87 -3.08
C ARG A 20 4.46 -28.49 -2.94
N ALA A 21 4.59 -27.74 -4.03
CA ALA A 21 5.12 -26.39 -4.06
C ALA A 21 4.23 -25.49 -4.92
N ALA A 22 4.04 -24.25 -4.49
CA ALA A 22 3.28 -23.24 -5.22
C ALA A 22 3.79 -21.84 -4.86
N LEU A 23 3.51 -20.87 -5.72
CA LEU A 23 3.72 -19.46 -5.39
C LEU A 23 2.63 -18.98 -4.44
N ALA A 24 3.01 -18.22 -3.41
CA ALA A 24 2.05 -17.57 -2.54
C ALA A 24 1.29 -16.49 -3.32
N ALA A 25 -0.04 -16.57 -3.32
CA ALA A 25 -0.88 -15.52 -3.87
C ALA A 25 -0.73 -14.24 -3.05
N THR A 26 -0.76 -13.09 -3.72
CA THR A 26 -0.72 -11.77 -3.08
C THR A 26 -2.04 -11.07 -3.34
N LEU A 27 -2.72 -10.65 -2.28
CA LEU A 27 -3.90 -9.78 -2.38
C LEU A 27 -3.48 -8.34 -2.10
N ILE A 28 -3.67 -7.47 -3.09
CA ILE A 28 -3.41 -6.04 -2.95
C ILE A 28 -4.69 -5.38 -2.43
N CYS A 29 -4.70 -5.05 -1.14
CA CYS A 29 -5.79 -4.31 -0.52
C CYS A 29 -5.54 -2.80 -0.58
N TYR A 30 -6.63 -2.07 -0.60
CA TYR A 30 -6.63 -0.62 -0.50
C TYR A 30 -6.08 -0.18 0.86
N ARG A 31 -5.09 0.72 0.86
CA ARG A 31 -4.44 1.23 2.08
C ARG A 31 -4.92 2.65 2.39
N GLY A 32 -4.79 3.06 3.65
CA GLY A 32 -5.31 4.36 4.13
C GLY A 32 -4.90 5.56 3.28
N ARG A 33 -3.64 5.63 2.81
CA ARG A 33 -3.20 6.71 1.92
C ARG A 33 -3.95 6.74 0.59
N SER A 34 -4.14 5.57 -0.04
CA SER A 34 -4.88 5.48 -1.30
C SER A 34 -6.32 5.93 -1.10
N ALA A 35 -6.96 5.49 0.00
CA ALA A 35 -8.32 5.88 0.33
C ALA A 35 -8.50 7.37 0.54
N ILE A 36 -7.59 8.00 1.27
CA ILE A 36 -7.59 9.45 1.46
C ILE A 36 -7.48 10.17 0.10
N ARG A 37 -6.58 9.71 -0.78
CA ARG A 37 -6.39 10.35 -2.09
C ARG A 37 -7.65 10.32 -2.94
N ASP A 38 -8.29 9.16 -3.08
CA ASP A 38 -9.43 9.06 -4.00
C ASP A 38 -10.68 9.75 -3.43
N VAL A 39 -10.92 9.67 -2.12
CA VAL A 39 -12.03 10.38 -1.48
C VAL A 39 -11.83 11.90 -1.55
N ALA A 40 -10.62 12.39 -1.28
CA ALA A 40 -10.34 13.84 -1.35
C ALA A 40 -10.47 14.40 -2.77
N LYS A 41 -10.14 13.61 -3.80
CA LYS A 41 -10.41 13.97 -5.20
C LYS A 41 -11.91 14.13 -5.47
N VAL A 42 -12.73 13.21 -4.97
CA VAL A 42 -14.19 13.28 -5.13
C VAL A 42 -14.77 14.54 -4.48
N PHE A 43 -14.22 14.97 -3.35
CA PHE A 43 -14.59 16.22 -2.68
C PHE A 43 -13.98 17.49 -3.30
N GLY A 44 -13.26 17.37 -4.42
CA GLY A 44 -12.74 18.52 -5.16
C GLY A 44 -11.52 19.19 -4.52
N PHE A 45 -10.75 18.48 -3.69
CA PHE A 45 -9.52 19.03 -3.13
C PHE A 45 -8.44 19.16 -4.21
N SER A 46 -7.58 20.17 -4.07
CA SER A 46 -6.39 20.31 -4.93
C SER A 46 -5.38 19.20 -4.66
N GLU A 47 -4.56 18.86 -5.66
CA GLU A 47 -3.52 17.82 -5.52
C GLU A 47 -2.54 18.12 -4.37
N ASP A 48 -2.22 19.39 -4.11
CA ASP A 48 -1.37 19.80 -2.98
C ASP A 48 -2.03 19.47 -1.63
N ARG A 49 -3.33 19.76 -1.49
CA ARG A 49 -4.09 19.43 -0.27
C ARG A 49 -4.24 17.93 -0.10
N ILE A 50 -4.48 17.20 -1.19
CA ILE A 50 -4.53 15.73 -1.20
C ILE A 50 -3.18 15.14 -0.77
N ALA A 51 -2.07 15.66 -1.29
CA ALA A 51 -0.73 15.19 -0.94
C ALA A 51 -0.39 15.48 0.52
N ALA A 52 -0.75 16.67 1.03
CA ALA A 52 -0.55 17.04 2.42
C ALA A 52 -1.35 16.14 3.37
N LEU A 53 -2.64 15.92 3.08
CA LEU A 53 -3.51 15.03 3.86
C LEU A 53 -3.06 13.56 3.80
N SER A 54 -2.62 13.08 2.65
CA SER A 54 -2.15 11.68 2.52
C SER A 54 -0.86 11.41 3.29
N LYS A 55 -0.05 12.45 3.56
CA LYS A 55 1.22 12.34 4.30
C LYS A 55 1.01 12.17 5.80
N THR A 56 -0.14 12.59 6.35
CA THR A 56 -0.45 12.38 7.78
C THR A 56 -0.71 10.92 8.10
N GLN A 57 -1.05 10.11 7.08
CA GLN A 57 -1.26 8.68 7.25
C GLN A 57 0.05 7.88 7.15
N HIS A 58 0.54 7.45 8.31
CA HIS A 58 1.69 6.56 8.46
C HIS A 58 1.25 5.09 8.51
N TRP A 59 2.22 4.17 8.46
CA TRP A 59 1.93 2.73 8.48
C TRP A 59 1.36 2.25 9.82
N TRP A 60 1.60 3.00 10.91
CA TRP A 60 1.01 2.77 12.24
C TRP A 60 -0.27 3.58 12.50
N SER A 61 -0.63 4.50 11.61
CA SER A 61 -1.80 5.36 11.81
C SER A 61 -3.09 4.55 11.64
N LYS A 62 -3.97 4.60 12.65
CA LYS A 62 -5.29 3.94 12.57
C LYS A 62 -6.28 4.72 11.70
N ALA A 63 -6.24 6.04 11.77
CA ALA A 63 -7.08 6.96 11.00
C ALA A 63 -6.42 8.35 10.98
N VAL A 64 -6.93 9.24 10.12
CA VAL A 64 -6.63 10.67 10.19
C VAL A 64 -7.28 11.24 11.45
N THR A 65 -6.52 12.01 12.24
CA THR A 65 -7.00 12.63 13.48
C THR A 65 -7.42 14.08 13.26
N GLU A 66 -8.21 14.65 14.18
CA GLU A 66 -8.53 16.08 14.14
C GLU A 66 -7.27 16.97 14.23
N GLU A 67 -6.26 16.55 14.98
CA GLU A 67 -4.99 17.28 15.07
C GLU A 67 -4.29 17.35 13.71
N ASP A 68 -4.34 16.27 12.93
CA ASP A 68 -3.82 16.24 11.57
C ASP A 68 -4.56 17.22 10.65
N LEU A 69 -5.88 17.33 10.82
CA LEU A 69 -6.70 18.27 10.05
C LEU A 69 -6.40 19.73 10.43
N ARG A 70 -6.29 20.05 11.72
CA ARG A 70 -5.93 21.39 12.21
C ARG A 70 -4.57 21.83 11.69
N LYS A 71 -3.56 20.94 11.70
CA LYS A 71 -2.22 21.22 11.15
C LYS A 71 -2.25 21.56 9.66
N LEU A 72 -3.27 21.10 8.94
CA LEU A 72 -3.47 21.33 7.51
C LEU A 72 -4.46 22.48 7.22
N GLY A 73 -5.03 23.11 8.26
CA GLY A 73 -6.09 24.12 8.10
C GLY A 73 -7.35 23.55 7.46
N LEU A 74 -7.71 22.30 7.82
CA LEU A 74 -8.87 21.56 7.31
C LEU A 74 -9.99 21.41 8.35
N ASP A 75 -9.93 22.16 9.44
CA ASP A 75 -10.94 22.20 10.52
C ASP A 75 -12.00 23.31 10.33
#